data_AF-A0A3B6A037-F1
#
_entry.id   AF-A0A3B6A037-F1
#
_cell.length_a   1.000
_cell.length_b   1.000
_cell.length_c   1.000
_cell.angle_alpha   90.00
_cell.angle_beta   90.00
_cell.angle_gamma   90.00
#
_symmetry.space_group_name_H-M   'P 1'
#
loop_
_entity.id
_entity.type
_entity.pdbx_description
1 polymer ?
#
loop_
_entity_poly.entity_id
_entity_poly.type
_entity_poly.pdbx_seq_one_letter_code
_entity_poly.pdbx_strand_id
1 'polypeptide(L)'
;MDTEPMRCACCDFKEECTQEYIKSVKANFGGEWLCGLCSEAVGDELSREGRGQDGVKEAIKAHMAFCRMALSSPAVRVADGMREMLRRSSRDKGRPSTSAKSCSL
;
A
#
# COMPACT_ATOMS: atom_id res chain seq x y z
N MET A 1 3.72 13.80 -19.68
CA MET A 1 2.92 12.57 -19.80
C MET A 1 1.80 12.65 -18.79
N ASP A 2 0.60 12.24 -19.16
CA ASP A 2 -0.57 12.26 -18.26
C ASP A 2 -0.49 11.08 -17.28
N THR A 3 -0.64 11.35 -15.98
CA THR A 3 -0.54 10.35 -14.93
C THR A 3 -1.84 10.24 -14.14
N GLU A 4 -2.22 9.02 -13.80
CA GLU A 4 -3.39 8.75 -12.97
C GLU A 4 -3.01 7.96 -11.70
N PRO A 5 -3.67 8.24 -10.58
CA PRO A 5 -3.50 7.48 -9.36
C PRO A 5 -4.20 6.11 -9.45
N MET A 6 -3.44 5.04 -9.31
CA MET A 6 -3.96 3.67 -9.25
C MET A 6 -3.72 3.02 -7.88
N ARG A 7 -4.56 2.05 -7.52
CA ARG A 7 -4.43 1.25 -6.30
C ARG A 7 -4.22 -0.21 -6.64
N CYS A 8 -3.21 -0.81 -6.01
CA CYS A 8 -2.78 -2.17 -6.31
C CYS A 8 -3.81 -3.15 -5.80
N ALA A 9 -4.27 -4.07 -6.64
CA ALA A 9 -5.22 -5.11 -6.23
C ALA A 9 -4.67 -6.02 -5.12
N CYS A 10 -3.34 -6.15 -5.01
CA CYS A 10 -2.68 -7.03 -4.03
C CYS A 10 -2.47 -6.39 -2.65
N CYS A 11 -1.97 -5.16 -2.60
CA CYS A 11 -1.46 -4.53 -1.38
C CYS A 11 -2.05 -3.15 -1.09
N ASP A 12 -3.03 -2.70 -1.87
CA ASP A 12 -3.69 -1.39 -1.78
C ASP A 12 -2.75 -0.18 -1.88
N PHE A 13 -1.47 -0.40 -2.22
CA PHE A 13 -0.51 0.66 -2.43
C PHE A 13 -0.97 1.55 -3.59
N LYS A 14 -0.93 2.87 -3.36
CA LYS A 14 -1.33 3.89 -4.33
C LYS A 14 -0.10 4.42 -5.05
N GLU A 15 -0.11 4.36 -6.38
CA GLU A 15 0.99 4.82 -7.23
C GLU A 15 0.45 5.77 -8.31
N GLU A 16 1.23 6.77 -8.70
CA GLU A 16 0.93 7.63 -9.85
C GLU A 16 1.60 7.05 -11.08
N CYS A 17 0.81 6.66 -12.07
CA CYS A 17 1.32 5.93 -13.23
C CYS A 17 0.86 6.57 -14.53
N THR A 18 1.69 6.45 -15.57
CA THR A 18 1.29 6.86 -16.92
C THR A 18 0.21 5.93 -17.47
N GLN A 19 -0.64 6.46 -18.35
CA GLN A 19 -1.68 5.67 -19.00
C GLN A 19 -1.14 4.45 -19.76
N GLU A 20 0.01 4.62 -20.41
CA GLU A 20 0.67 3.55 -21.17
C GLU A 20 1.09 2.40 -20.25
N TYR A 21 1.65 2.73 -19.08
CA TYR A 21 2.06 1.73 -18.11
C TYR A 21 0.85 1.02 -17.47
N ILE A 22 -0.21 1.77 -17.14
CA ILE A 22 -1.45 1.18 -16.60
C ILE A 22 -2.03 0.15 -17.58
N LYS A 23 -2.07 0.49 -18.87
CA LYS A 23 -2.59 -0.40 -19.92
C LYS A 23 -1.73 -1.65 -20.09
N SER A 24 -0.40 -1.52 -20.08
CA SER A 24 0.50 -2.68 -20.24
C SER A 24 0.37 -3.65 -19.08
N VAL A 25 0.33 -3.14 -17.84
CA VAL A 25 0.14 -3.96 -16.64
C VAL A 25 -1.21 -4.68 -16.70
N LYS A 26 -2.31 -3.97 -16.97
CA LYS A 26 -3.64 -4.61 -17.07
C LYS A 26 -3.71 -5.68 -18.16
N ALA A 27 -3.03 -5.48 -19.29
CA ALA A 27 -2.97 -6.48 -20.36
C ALA A 27 -2.25 -7.77 -19.91
N ASN A 28 -1.21 -7.65 -19.09
CA ASN A 28 -0.42 -8.78 -18.61
C ASN A 28 -1.08 -9.53 -17.43
N PHE A 29 -1.90 -8.84 -16.63
CA PHE A 29 -2.43 -9.37 -15.37
C PHE A 29 -3.97 -9.53 -15.37
N GLY A 30 -4.54 -9.93 -16.51
CA GLY A 30 -5.96 -10.28 -16.59
C GLY A 30 -6.93 -9.13 -16.32
N GLY A 31 -6.51 -7.89 -16.61
CA GLY A 31 -7.27 -6.67 -16.39
C GLY A 31 -7.01 -5.98 -15.05
N GLU A 32 -6.31 -6.65 -14.13
CA GLU A 32 -5.96 -6.09 -12.82
C GLU A 32 -4.75 -5.17 -12.91
N TRP A 33 -4.75 -4.12 -12.10
CA TRP A 33 -3.58 -3.27 -11.93
C TRP A 33 -2.79 -3.67 -10.70
N LEU A 34 -1.49 -3.88 -10.89
CA LEU A 34 -0.51 -4.21 -9.86
C LEU A 34 0.53 -3.09 -9.78
N CYS A 35 0.98 -2.75 -8.59
CA CYS A 35 2.15 -1.87 -8.44
C CYS A 35 3.42 -2.59 -8.91
N GLY A 36 4.48 -1.83 -9.19
CA GLY A 36 5.72 -2.37 -9.75
C GLY A 36 6.30 -3.57 -8.98
N LEU A 37 6.22 -3.57 -7.64
CA LEU A 37 6.73 -4.69 -6.83
C LEU A 37 5.84 -5.94 -6.92
N CYS A 38 4.52 -5.78 -6.95
CA CYS A 38 3.60 -6.90 -7.07
C CYS A 38 3.58 -7.49 -8.49
N SER A 39 3.77 -6.67 -9.53
CA SER A 39 3.88 -7.16 -10.91
C SER A 39 5.11 -8.05 -11.10
N GLU A 40 6.26 -7.66 -10.53
CA GLU A 40 7.48 -8.49 -10.58
C GLU A 40 7.28 -9.80 -9.84
N ALA A 41 6.75 -9.75 -8.61
CA ALA A 41 6.54 -10.95 -7.81
C ALA A 41 5.57 -11.96 -8.46
N VAL A 42 4.44 -11.49 -9.00
CA VAL A 42 3.48 -12.35 -9.71
C VAL A 42 4.08 -12.87 -11.03
N GLY A 43 4.83 -12.04 -11.76
CA GLY A 43 5.52 -12.44 -12.98
C GLY A 43 6.54 -13.56 -12.75
N ASP A 44 7.32 -13.46 -11.69
CA ASP A 44 8.29 -14.48 -11.27
C ASP A 44 7.61 -15.80 -10.89
N GLU A 45 6.47 -15.74 -10.18
CA GLU A 45 5.68 -16.94 -9.84
C GLU A 45 5.16 -17.65 -11.10
N LEU A 46 4.60 -16.90 -12.06
CA LEU A 46 4.11 -17.45 -13.33
C LEU A 46 5.22 -18.11 -14.14
N SER A 47 6.37 -17.44 -14.24
CA SER A 47 7.56 -17.94 -14.93
C SER A 47 8.07 -19.24 -14.29
N ARG A 48 8.17 -19.28 -12.95
CA ARG A 48 8.66 -20.44 -12.21
C ARG A 48 7.74 -21.65 -12.31
N GLU A 49 6.42 -21.43 -12.33
CA GLU A 49 5.43 -22.52 -12.40
C GLU A 49 5.13 -22.98 -13.83
N GLY A 50 5.74 -22.36 -14.85
CA GLY A 50 5.46 -22.65 -16.26
C GLY A 50 4.00 -22.37 -16.63
N ARG A 51 3.32 -21.54 -15.83
CA ARG A 51 1.92 -21.20 -16.05
C ARG A 51 1.86 -20.00 -16.96
N GLY A 52 1.34 -20.21 -18.16
CA GLY A 52 1.05 -19.13 -19.09
C GLY A 52 -0.08 -18.23 -18.60
N GLN A 53 -0.75 -17.56 -19.52
CA GLN A 53 -1.82 -16.62 -19.21
C GLN A 53 -2.98 -17.24 -18.39
N ASP A 54 -3.20 -18.55 -18.51
CA ASP A 54 -4.23 -19.28 -17.74
C ASP A 54 -3.98 -19.29 -16.23
N GLY A 55 -2.72 -19.16 -15.78
CA GLY A 55 -2.36 -19.16 -14.36
C GLY A 55 -2.36 -17.78 -13.70
N VAL A 56 -2.50 -16.71 -14.47
CA VAL A 56 -2.38 -15.32 -13.99
C VAL A 56 -3.30 -15.04 -12.81
N LYS A 57 -4.58 -15.44 -12.91
CA LYS A 57 -5.56 -15.20 -11.84
C LYS A 57 -5.22 -15.94 -10.55
N GLU A 58 -4.73 -17.17 -10.65
CA GLU A 58 -4.34 -17.96 -9.48
C GLU A 58 -3.06 -17.43 -8.84
N ALA A 59 -2.07 -17.00 -9.64
CA ALA A 59 -0.85 -16.36 -9.12
C ALA A 59 -1.18 -15.05 -8.39
N ILE A 60 -2.02 -14.19 -8.98
CA ILE A 60 -2.47 -12.95 -8.31
C ILE A 60 -3.20 -13.28 -7.01
N LYS A 61 -4.07 -14.30 -6.99
CA LYS A 61 -4.80 -14.72 -5.79
C LYS A 61 -3.88 -15.23 -4.69
N ALA A 62 -2.88 -16.04 -5.04
CA ALA A 62 -1.87 -16.51 -4.09
C ALA A 62 -1.06 -15.34 -3.51
N HIS A 63 -0.61 -14.43 -4.37
CA HIS A 63 0.14 -13.25 -3.97
C HIS A 63 -0.70 -12.28 -3.10
N MET A 64 -1.98 -12.11 -3.41
CA MET A 64 -2.94 -11.34 -2.60
C MET A 64 -2.99 -11.84 -1.15
N ALA A 65 -3.04 -13.17 -0.96
CA ALA A 65 -3.07 -13.76 0.38
C ALA A 65 -1.78 -13.45 1.15
N PHE A 66 -0.63 -13.50 0.48
CA PHE A 66 0.68 -13.16 1.05
C PHE A 66 0.80 -11.66 1.38
N CYS A 67 0.46 -10.77 0.45
CA CYS A 67 0.57 -9.31 0.65
C CYS A 67 -0.26 -8.82 1.85
N ARG A 68 -1.47 -9.35 2.02
CA ARG A 68 -2.34 -8.96 3.13
C ARG A 68 -1.82 -9.45 4.48
N MET A 69 -1.07 -10.55 4.52
CA MET A 69 -0.43 -11.01 5.75
C MET A 69 0.69 -10.06 6.22
N ALA A 70 1.45 -9.45 5.31
CA ALA A 70 2.52 -8.52 5.68
C ALA A 70 1.99 -7.29 6.46
N LEU A 71 0.78 -6.83 6.12
CA LEU A 71 0.08 -5.74 6.82
C LEU A 71 -0.32 -6.11 8.27
N SER A 72 -0.40 -7.41 8.58
CA SER A 72 -0.74 -7.90 9.92
C SER A 72 0.47 -8.09 10.85
N SER A 73 1.70 -7.80 10.37
CA SER A 73 2.91 -7.97 11.17
C SER A 73 2.93 -7.05 12.39
N PRO A 74 3.49 -7.49 13.53
CA PRO A 74 3.66 -6.64 14.70
C PRO A 74 4.44 -5.35 14.41
N ALA A 75 5.37 -5.39 13.45
CA ALA A 75 6.17 -4.23 13.05
C ALA A 75 5.31 -3.10 12.46
N VAL A 76 4.30 -3.44 11.64
CA VAL A 76 3.35 -2.46 11.09
C VAL A 76 2.55 -1.78 12.20
N ARG A 77 2.05 -2.57 13.17
CA ARG A 77 1.32 -2.00 14.33
C ARG A 77 2.18 -1.08 15.19
N VAL A 78 3.46 -1.42 15.39
CA VAL A 78 4.41 -0.54 16.10
C VAL A 78 4.63 0.76 15.32
N ALA A 79 4.86 0.66 14.00
CA ALA A 79 5.03 1.83 13.14
C ALA A 79 3.79 2.75 13.14
N ASP A 80 2.59 2.18 13.13
CA ASP A 80 1.34 2.93 13.24
C ASP A 80 1.17 3.60 14.60
N GLY A 81 1.53 2.90 15.69
CA GLY A 81 1.58 3.50 17.02
C GLY A 81 2.52 4.70 17.09
N MET A 82 3.73 4.56 16.52
CA MET A 82 4.71 5.66 16.42
C MET A 82 4.18 6.84 15.61
N ARG A 83 3.57 6.57 14.46
CA ARG A 83 2.93 7.57 13.62
C ARG A 83 1.85 8.35 14.38
N GLU A 84 1.02 7.65 15.15
CA GLU A 84 -0.04 8.28 15.94
C GLU A 84 0.52 9.14 17.08
N MET A 85 1.55 8.68 17.78
CA MET A 85 2.25 9.47 18.80
C MET A 85 2.80 10.78 18.23
N LEU A 86 3.42 10.74 17.05
CA LEU A 86 3.95 11.92 16.36
C LEU A 86 2.84 12.88 15.90
N ARG A 87 1.69 12.35 15.45
CA ARG A 87 0.52 13.16 15.07
C ARG A 87 -0.13 13.86 16.27
N ARG A 88 -0.13 13.23 17.44
CA ARG A 88 -0.66 13.85 18.67
C ARG A 88 0.27 14.95 19.18
N SER A 89 1.58 14.69 19.22
CA SER A 89 2.56 15.66 19.71
C SER A 89 2.64 16.92 18.83
N SER A 90 2.40 16.81 17.52
CA SER A 90 2.33 17.98 16.64
C SER A 90 1.08 18.84 16.87
N ARG A 91 -0.04 18.23 17.25
CA ARG A 91 -1.29 18.95 17.57
C ARG A 91 -1.21 19.66 18.92
N ASP A 92 -0.56 19.05 19.89
CA ASP A 92 -0.40 19.62 21.25
C ASP A 92 0.45 20.90 21.23
N LYS A 93 1.47 20.95 20.36
CA LYS A 93 2.29 22.15 20.12
C LYS A 93 1.54 23.34 19.50
N GLY A 94 0.33 23.13 18.98
CA GLY A 94 -0.51 24.17 18.39
C GLY A 94 -1.51 24.80 19.37
N ARG A 95 -1.65 24.27 20.60
CA ARG A 95 -2.51 24.85 21.61
C ARG A 95 -1.68 25.86 22.42
N PRO A 96 -1.95 27.17 22.35
CA PRO A 96 -1.35 28.08 23.32
C PRO A 96 -1.75 27.57 24.70
N SER A 97 -0.77 27.36 25.58
CA SER A 97 -1.03 27.14 26.99
C SER A 97 -1.79 28.36 27.49
N THR A 98 -3.11 28.24 27.62
CA THR A 98 -3.84 29.15 28.49
C THR A 98 -3.33 28.85 29.89
N SER A 99 -2.33 29.62 30.29
CA SER A 99 -1.76 29.65 31.62
C SER A 99 -2.92 29.67 32.60
N ALA A 100 -3.13 28.55 33.30
CA ALA A 100 -4.12 28.46 34.34
C ALA A 100 -3.68 29.46 35.41
N LYS A 101 -4.40 30.59 35.49
CA LYS A 101 -4.22 31.55 36.58
C LYS A 101 -4.52 30.81 37.89
N SER A 102 -3.52 30.81 38.77
CA SER A 102 -3.67 30.53 40.20
C SER A 102 -4.97 31.15 40.71
N CYS A 103 -5.83 30.34 41.33
CA CYS A 103 -6.92 30.84 42.14
C CYS A 103 -6.56 30.56 43.60
N SER A 104 -6.04 31.61 44.25
CA SER A 104 -5.90 31.67 45.69
C SER A 104 -7.29 31.73 46.33
N LEU A 105 -7.55 30.83 47.29
CA LEU A 105 -8.44 31.02 48.43
C LEU A 105 -7.88 30.18 49.59
#